data_AF-A0A9W9DUJ9-F1
#
_entry.id   AF-A0A9W9DUJ9-F1
#
_cell.length_a   1.000
_cell.length_b   1.000
_cell.length_c   1.000
_cell.angle_alpha   90.00
_cell.angle_beta   90.00
_cell.angle_gamma   90.00
#
_symmetry.space_group_name_H-M   'P 1'
#
loop_
_entity.id
_entity.type
_entity.pdbx_description
1 polymer ?
#
loop_
_entity_poly.entity_id
_entity_poly.type
_entity_poly.pdbx_seq_one_letter_code
_entity_poly.pdbx_strand_id
1 'polypeptide(L)'
;MSEIAALKRQLKIKSGAAKRLLKENGLYHKDTEDLQSKLDKMIADGAEEWDLKNAKRLVEESNRMVADTSDRMGRAVGELRDVVIKARTEPSLAENEEFMSAEAILEEAAL
;
A
#
# COMPACT_ATOMS: atom_id res chain seq x y z
N MET A 1 -7.83 -8.27 30.27
CA MET A 1 -7.43 -7.01 29.60
C MET A 1 -8.70 -6.25 29.26
N SER A 2 -8.74 -4.91 29.37
CA SER A 2 -9.94 -4.18 28.94
C SER A 2 -10.05 -4.16 27.42
N GLU A 3 -11.27 -4.19 26.90
CA GLU A 3 -11.57 -4.11 25.46
C GLU A 3 -10.93 -2.87 24.81
N ILE A 4 -10.93 -1.73 25.51
CA ILE A 4 -10.29 -0.49 25.06
C ILE A 4 -8.78 -0.67 24.86
N ALA A 5 -8.09 -1.35 25.80
CA ALA A 5 -6.66 -1.61 25.66
C ALA A 5 -6.36 -2.55 24.47
N ALA A 6 -7.24 -3.52 24.21
CA ALA A 6 -7.14 -4.38 23.04
C ALA A 6 -7.33 -3.61 21.73
N LEU A 7 -8.32 -2.71 21.66
CA LEU A 7 -8.57 -1.84 20.50
C LEU A 7 -7.38 -0.92 20.22
N LYS A 8 -6.82 -0.24 21.24
CA LYS A 8 -5.63 0.60 21.07
C LYS A 8 -4.44 -0.18 20.50
N ARG A 9 -4.22 -1.40 21.00
CA ARG A 9 -3.16 -2.29 20.48
C ARG A 9 -3.44 -2.69 19.03
N GLN A 10 -4.68 -3.02 18.68
CA GLN A 10 -5.05 -3.39 17.32
C GLN A 10 -4.91 -2.23 16.35
N LEU A 11 -5.35 -1.01 16.71
CA LEU A 11 -5.16 0.21 15.93
C LEU A 11 -3.68 0.38 15.59
N LYS A 12 -2.81 0.36 16.60
CA LYS A 12 -1.36 0.51 16.40
C LYS A 12 -0.77 -0.55 15.45
N ILE A 13 -1.12 -1.82 15.64
CA ILE A 13 -0.58 -2.93 14.83
C ILE A 13 -1.06 -2.82 13.38
N LYS A 14 -2.36 -2.62 13.17
CA LYS A 14 -2.96 -2.60 11.84
C LYS A 14 -2.60 -1.33 11.07
N SER A 15 -2.54 -0.17 11.75
CA SER A 15 -1.99 1.06 11.18
C SER A 15 -0.56 0.87 10.68
N GLY A 16 0.29 0.23 11.47
CA GLY A 16 1.67 -0.07 11.06
C GLY A 16 1.75 -0.99 9.85
N ALA A 17 0.87 -2.00 9.76
CA ALA A 17 0.82 -2.89 8.61
C ALA A 17 0.34 -2.17 7.34
N ALA A 18 -0.78 -1.46 7.40
CA ALA A 18 -1.33 -0.70 6.28
C ALA A 18 -0.34 0.35 5.77
N LYS A 19 0.27 1.13 6.67
CA LYS A 19 1.25 2.17 6.31
C LYS A 19 2.50 1.63 5.61
N ARG A 20 2.99 0.45 6.02
CA ARG A 20 4.13 -0.19 5.33
C ARG A 20 3.74 -0.63 3.92
N LEU A 21 2.57 -1.25 3.77
CA LEU A 21 2.09 -1.73 2.48
C LEU A 21 1.76 -0.59 1.51
N LEU A 22 1.21 0.54 2.00
CA LEU A 22 1.03 1.75 1.20
C LEU A 22 2.34 2.25 0.60
N LYS A 23 3.40 2.33 1.43
CA LYS A 23 4.73 2.74 0.97
C LYS A 23 5.37 1.74 0.02
N GLU A 24 5.24 0.45 0.30
CA GLU A 24 5.76 -0.64 -0.54
C GLU A 24 5.09 -0.63 -1.92
N ASN A 25 3.76 -0.53 -1.95
CA ASN A 25 2.99 -0.45 -3.18
C ASN A 25 3.36 0.80 -3.99
N GLY A 26 3.45 1.97 -3.34
CA GLY A 26 3.87 3.22 -4.00
C GLY A 26 5.28 3.15 -4.58
N LEU A 27 6.22 2.48 -3.89
CA LEU A 27 7.57 2.25 -4.41
C LEU A 27 7.53 1.39 -5.68
N TYR A 28 6.81 0.26 -5.65
CA TYR A 28 6.73 -0.62 -6.82
C TYR A 28 5.99 0.01 -7.99
N HIS A 29 4.99 0.85 -7.75
CA HIS A 29 4.38 1.65 -8.82
C HIS A 29 5.41 2.54 -9.49
N LYS A 30 6.17 3.31 -8.70
CA LYS A 30 7.20 4.21 -9.24
C LYS A 30 8.29 3.45 -10.01
N ASP A 31 8.81 2.35 -9.45
CA ASP A 31 9.82 1.53 -10.11
C ASP A 31 9.30 0.97 -11.45
N THR A 32 8.02 0.56 -11.48
CA THR A 32 7.38 0.07 -12.71
C THR A 32 7.21 1.17 -13.76
N GLU A 33 6.85 2.39 -13.34
CA GLU A 33 6.75 3.56 -14.23
C GLU A 33 8.11 3.94 -14.84
N ASP A 34 9.19 3.89 -14.04
CA ASP A 34 10.55 4.14 -14.52
C ASP A 34 11.01 3.05 -15.52
N LEU A 35 10.67 1.79 -15.25
CA LEU A 35 10.94 0.67 -16.17
C LEU A 35 10.16 0.79 -17.48
N GLN A 36 8.88 1.17 -17.41
CA GLN A 36 8.05 1.40 -18.59
C GLN A 36 8.62 2.57 -19.42
N SER A 37 8.97 3.67 -18.78
CA SER A 37 9.59 4.83 -19.44
C SER A 37 10.91 4.47 -20.13
N LYS A 38 11.69 3.56 -19.55
CA LYS A 38 12.93 3.04 -20.17
C LYS A 38 12.62 2.17 -21.38
N LEU A 39 11.64 1.28 -21.28
CA LEU A 39 11.20 0.44 -22.40
C LEU A 39 10.71 1.31 -23.57
N ASP A 40 9.90 2.34 -23.30
CA ASP A 40 9.37 3.24 -24.32
C ASP A 40 10.49 3.98 -25.07
N LYS A 41 11.52 4.41 -24.35
CA LYS A 41 12.74 4.98 -24.94
C LYS A 41 13.49 3.97 -25.82
N MET A 42 13.67 2.74 -25.35
CA MET A 42 14.33 1.69 -26.14
C MET A 42 13.57 1.41 -27.45
N ILE A 43 12.24 1.46 -27.42
CA ILE A 43 11.40 1.33 -28.62
C ILE A 43 11.64 2.51 -29.56
N ALA A 44 11.63 3.74 -29.04
CA ALA A 44 11.84 4.95 -29.83
C ALA A 44 13.24 5.02 -30.47
N ASP A 45 14.25 4.54 -29.76
CA ASP A 45 15.64 4.50 -30.22
C ASP A 45 15.91 3.34 -31.20
N GLY A 46 14.92 2.47 -31.45
CA GLY A 46 15.05 1.33 -32.36
C GLY A 46 15.98 0.24 -31.84
N ALA A 47 15.98 0.00 -30.52
CA ALA A 47 16.76 -1.07 -29.90
C ALA A 47 16.43 -2.45 -30.50
N GLU A 48 17.39 -3.38 -30.43
CA GLU A 48 17.22 -4.71 -31.00
C GLU A 48 16.15 -5.53 -30.26
N GLU A 49 15.53 -6.46 -30.99
CA GLU A 49 14.39 -7.26 -30.52
C GLU A 49 14.69 -8.02 -29.21
N TRP A 50 15.92 -8.53 -29.05
CA TRP A 50 16.32 -9.26 -27.85
C TRP A 50 16.31 -8.35 -26.61
N ASP A 51 16.81 -7.12 -26.74
CA ASP A 51 16.83 -6.14 -25.66
C ASP A 51 15.41 -5.67 -25.30
N LEU A 52 14.57 -5.42 -26.31
CA LEU A 52 13.17 -5.06 -26.10
C LEU A 52 12.40 -6.17 -25.38
N LYS A 53 12.62 -7.43 -25.74
CA LYS A 53 11.98 -8.58 -25.09
C LYS A 53 12.39 -8.70 -23.63
N ASN A 54 13.66 -8.47 -23.31
CA ASN A 54 14.13 -8.49 -21.93
C ASN A 54 13.54 -7.34 -21.10
N ALA A 55 13.51 -6.13 -21.65
CA ALA A 55 12.91 -4.98 -20.99
C ALA A 55 11.41 -5.19 -20.72
N LYS A 56 10.67 -5.73 -21.69
CA LYS A 56 9.25 -6.12 -21.52
C LYS A 56 9.05 -7.12 -20.38
N ARG A 57 9.86 -8.19 -20.34
CA ARG A 57 9.79 -9.20 -19.27
C ARG A 57 10.01 -8.58 -17.88
N LEU A 58 10.95 -7.65 -17.78
CA LEU A 58 11.23 -6.95 -16.52
C LEU A 58 10.05 -6.07 -16.08
N VAL A 59 9.42 -5.36 -17.02
CA VAL A 59 8.19 -4.59 -16.76
C VAL A 59 7.06 -5.51 -16.31
N GLU A 60 6.87 -6.66 -16.97
CA GLU A 60 5.85 -7.65 -16.58
C GLU A 60 6.10 -8.23 -15.17
N GLU A 61 7.36 -8.50 -14.82
CA GLU A 61 7.76 -8.91 -13.47
C GLU A 61 7.44 -7.83 -12.42
N SER A 62 7.75 -6.56 -12.70
CA SER A 62 7.45 -5.45 -11.81
C SER A 62 5.94 -5.23 -11.63
N ASN A 63 5.17 -5.33 -12.71
CA ASN A 63 3.69 -5.24 -12.65
C ASN A 63 3.08 -6.35 -11.79
N ARG A 64 3.65 -7.56 -11.80
CA ARG A 64 3.21 -8.65 -10.90
C ARG A 64 3.46 -8.31 -9.43
N MET A 65 4.57 -7.63 -9.13
CA MET A 65 4.85 -7.17 -7.76
C MET A 65 3.84 -6.11 -7.31
N VAL A 66 3.51 -5.14 -8.18
CA VAL A 66 2.48 -4.12 -7.92
C VAL A 66 1.12 -4.77 -7.61
N ALA A 67 0.71 -5.78 -8.40
CA ALA A 67 -0.54 -6.48 -8.17
C ALA A 67 -0.56 -7.21 -6.79
N ASP A 68 0.50 -7.94 -6.44
CA ASP A 68 0.62 -8.61 -5.14
C ASP A 68 0.55 -7.60 -3.97
N THR A 69 1.31 -6.51 -4.06
CA THR A 69 1.32 -5.51 -2.99
C THR A 69 0.00 -4.78 -2.87
N SER A 70 -0.67 -4.50 -3.99
CA SER A 70 -2.00 -3.89 -3.99
C SER A 70 -3.03 -4.79 -3.30
N ASP A 71 -3.04 -6.10 -3.59
CA ASP A 71 -3.92 -7.07 -2.93
C ASP A 71 -3.65 -7.21 -1.43
N ARG A 72 -2.38 -7.20 -1.03
CA ARG A 72 -1.97 -7.24 0.39
C ARG A 72 -2.33 -5.94 1.10
N MET A 73 -2.11 -4.81 0.45
CA MET A 73 -2.46 -3.48 0.94
C MET A 73 -3.97 -3.35 1.16
N GLY A 74 -4.78 -3.73 0.17
CA GLY A 74 -6.24 -3.69 0.26
C GLY A 74 -6.78 -4.51 1.45
N ARG A 75 -6.21 -5.69 1.68
CA ARG A 75 -6.54 -6.52 2.86
C ARG A 75 -6.18 -5.80 4.17
N ALA A 76 -4.96 -5.27 4.29
CA ALA A 76 -4.51 -4.58 5.51
C ALA A 76 -5.31 -3.30 5.80
N VAL A 77 -5.66 -2.54 4.76
CA VAL A 77 -6.52 -1.35 4.83
C VAL A 77 -7.94 -1.72 5.26
N GLY A 78 -8.50 -2.80 4.70
CA GLY A 78 -9.81 -3.33 5.11
C GLY A 78 -9.82 -3.72 6.59
N GLU A 79 -8.83 -4.47 7.05
CA GLU A 79 -8.71 -4.84 8.46
C GLU A 79 -8.53 -3.62 9.39
N LEU A 80 -7.80 -2.60 8.96
CA LEU A 80 -7.65 -1.35 9.70
C LEU A 80 -9.00 -0.62 9.80
N ARG A 81 -9.74 -0.55 8.69
CA ARG A 81 -11.06 0.07 8.63
C ARG A 81 -12.03 -0.59 9.60
N ASP A 82 -12.05 -1.91 9.69
CA ASP A 82 -12.91 -2.63 10.64
C ASP A 82 -12.60 -2.26 12.10
N VAL A 83 -11.32 -2.10 12.45
CA VAL A 83 -10.92 -1.70 13.80
C VAL A 83 -11.23 -0.22 14.07
N VAL A 84 -11.06 0.66 13.09
CA VAL A 84 -11.45 2.07 13.20
C VAL A 84 -12.96 2.22 13.40
N ILE A 85 -13.80 1.46 12.67
CA ILE A 85 -15.25 1.47 12.85
C ILE A 85 -15.62 1.09 14.30
N LYS A 86 -15.00 0.05 14.85
CA LYS A 86 -15.20 -0.36 16.26
C LYS A 86 -14.68 0.68 17.25
N ALA A 87 -13.51 1.26 17.00
CA ALA A 87 -12.95 2.28 17.88
C ALA A 87 -13.80 3.57 17.90
N ARG A 88 -14.46 3.91 16.79
CA ARG A 88 -15.35 5.07 16.70
C ARG A 88 -16.56 4.99 17.63
N THR A 89 -17.01 3.78 17.98
CA THR A 89 -18.12 3.60 18.93
C THR A 89 -17.71 3.82 20.39
N GLU A 90 -16.41 4.01 20.66
CA GLU A 90 -15.86 4.24 22.00
C GLU A 90 -15.48 5.72 22.19
N PRO A 91 -16.30 6.54 22.89
CA PRO A 91 -16.04 7.97 23.05
C PRO A 91 -14.68 8.29 23.69
N SER A 92 -14.18 7.39 24.54
CA SER A 92 -12.87 7.52 25.19
C SER A 92 -11.66 7.42 24.24
N LEU A 93 -11.89 7.01 22.98
CA LEU A 93 -10.87 6.91 21.94
C LEU A 93 -10.90 8.07 20.94
N ALA A 94 -11.87 8.98 21.02
CA ALA A 94 -12.04 10.05 20.04
C ALA A 94 -10.80 10.95 19.88
N GLU A 95 -10.10 11.23 20.97
CA GLU A 95 -8.85 12.03 20.99
C GLU A 95 -7.59 11.15 21.10
N ASN A 96 -7.71 9.84 20.88
CA ASN A 96 -6.55 8.96 20.98
C ASN A 96 -5.67 9.06 19.73
N GLU A 97 -4.37 9.28 19.93
CA GLU A 97 -3.38 9.40 18.85
C GLU A 97 -3.42 8.21 17.88
N GLU A 98 -3.58 6.98 18.39
CA GLU A 98 -3.57 5.78 17.53
C GLU A 98 -4.84 5.68 16.68
N PHE A 99 -5.95 6.24 17.16
CA PHE A 99 -7.20 6.33 16.40
C PHE A 99 -7.08 7.38 15.30
N MET A 100 -6.64 8.59 15.62
CA MET A 100 -6.44 9.66 14.62
C MET A 100 -5.42 9.27 13.55
N SER A 101 -4.32 8.61 13.96
CA SER A 101 -3.31 8.08 13.05
C SER A 101 -3.87 7.01 12.12
N ALA A 102 -4.73 6.13 12.64
CA ALA A 102 -5.43 5.13 11.83
C ALA A 102 -6.37 5.77 10.80
N GLU A 103 -7.13 6.81 11.18
CA GLU A 103 -7.99 7.55 10.26
C GLU A 103 -7.19 8.21 9.14
N ALA A 104 -6.09 8.91 9.47
CA ALA A 104 -5.22 9.54 8.48
C ALA A 104 -4.63 8.53 7.46
N ILE A 105 -4.27 7.32 7.92
CA ILE A 105 -3.77 6.25 7.02
C ILE A 105 -4.89 5.75 6.10
N LEU A 106 -6.14 5.67 6.57
CA LEU A 106 -7.27 5.28 5.73
C LEU A 106 -7.62 6.35 4.69
N GLU A 107 -7.44 7.63 5.02
CA GLU A 107 -7.56 8.74 4.06
C GLU A 107 -6.46 8.68 3.01
N GLU A 108 -5.20 8.47 3.42
CA GLU A 108 -4.07 8.28 2.49
C GLU A 108 -4.30 7.10 1.54
N ALA A 109 -4.91 6.01 2.02
CA ALA A 109 -5.23 4.83 1.22
C ALA A 109 -6.42 5.00 0.27
N ALA A 110 -7.20 6.08 0.40
CA ALA A 110 -8.38 6.36 -0.43
C ALA A 110 -8.10 7.34 -1.58
N LEU A 111 -6.91 7.96 -1.60
CA LEU A 111 -6.40 8.80 -2.67
C LEU A 111 -5.78 7.96 -3.79
#